data_AF-G8NT32-F1
#
_entry.id   AF-G8NT32-F1
#
_cell.length_a   1.000
_cell.length_b   1.000
_cell.length_c   1.000
_cell.angle_alpha   90.00
_cell.angle_beta   90.00
_cell.angle_gamma   90.00
#
_symmetry.space_group_name_H-M   'P 1'
#
loop_
_entity.id
_entity.type
_entity.pdbx_description
1 polymer ?
#
loop_
_entity_poly.entity_id
_entity_poly.type
_entity_poly.pdbx_seq_one_letter_code
_entity_poly.pdbx_strand_id
1 'polypeptide(L)'
;MKPPLRTKSVGTKVSEAEFALLEERARSSGLTLSEWVRDVLLATPEAGEVVLAEVLALRALLLNLYYRADKGPLEEDELRSLIERADATKLERARERLRSANAATQDSRSEVGAENGGMGA
;
A
#
# COMPACT_ATOMS: atom_id res chain seq x y z
N MET A 1 -32.59 6.65 -5.45
CA MET A 1 -32.71 5.17 -5.47
C MET A 1 -32.35 4.61 -4.11
N LYS A 2 -33.01 3.55 -3.63
CA LYS A 2 -32.67 2.89 -2.35
C LYS A 2 -31.42 2.02 -2.54
N PRO A 3 -30.44 2.03 -1.62
CA PRO A 3 -29.27 1.16 -1.74
C PRO A 3 -29.68 -0.32 -1.74
N PRO A 4 -28.98 -1.18 -2.51
CA PRO A 4 -29.24 -2.62 -2.50
C PRO A 4 -29.01 -3.23 -1.11
N LEU A 5 -29.88 -4.16 -0.72
CA LEU A 5 -29.80 -4.83 0.58
C LEU A 5 -28.54 -5.71 0.65
N ARG A 6 -27.83 -5.63 1.78
CA ARG A 6 -26.66 -6.46 2.09
C ARG A 6 -27.17 -7.72 2.80
N THR A 7 -27.08 -8.88 2.14
CA THR A 7 -27.69 -10.15 2.62
C THR A 7 -26.68 -11.25 2.92
N LYS A 8 -25.38 -10.96 2.80
CA LYS A 8 -24.28 -11.91 3.01
C LYS A 8 -23.35 -11.37 4.09
N SER A 9 -22.76 -12.28 4.86
CA SER A 9 -21.81 -11.98 5.93
C SER A 9 -20.48 -12.65 5.65
N VAL A 10 -19.38 -11.95 5.95
CA VAL A 10 -18.01 -12.48 5.99
C VAL A 10 -17.56 -12.41 7.45
N GLY A 11 -17.01 -13.50 7.98
CA GLY A 11 -16.64 -13.58 9.40
C GLY A 11 -15.33 -14.31 9.62
N THR A 12 -14.61 -13.91 10.67
CA THR A 12 -13.42 -14.59 11.18
C THR A 12 -13.44 -14.51 12.71
N LYS A 13 -12.89 -15.51 13.39
CA LYS A 13 -12.73 -15.47 14.85
C LYS A 13 -11.50 -14.63 15.17
N VAL A 14 -11.59 -13.84 16.23
CA VAL A 14 -10.51 -13.01 16.76
C VAL A 14 -10.48 -13.19 18.28
N SER A 15 -9.30 -13.02 18.87
CA SER A 15 -9.15 -12.90 20.32
C SER A 15 -9.80 -11.61 20.84
N GLU A 16 -10.01 -11.52 22.14
CA GLU A 16 -10.57 -10.32 22.78
C GLU A 16 -9.68 -9.09 22.57
N ALA A 17 -8.36 -9.25 22.63
CA ALA A 17 -7.40 -8.18 22.38
C ALA A 17 -7.45 -7.69 20.93
N GLU A 18 -7.56 -8.61 19.96
CA GLU A 18 -7.74 -8.25 18.56
C GLU A 18 -9.08 -7.54 18.33
N PHE A 19 -10.15 -8.00 18.96
CA PHE A 19 -11.45 -7.35 18.87
C PHE A 19 -11.42 -5.90 19.36
N ALA A 20 -10.84 -5.66 20.54
CA ALA A 20 -10.69 -4.31 21.10
C ALA A 20 -9.87 -3.39 20.18
N LEU A 21 -8.81 -3.91 19.55
CA LEU A 21 -8.02 -3.16 18.55
C LEU A 21 -8.84 -2.78 17.31
N LEU A 22 -9.72 -3.67 16.83
CA LEU A 22 -10.59 -3.37 15.70
C LEU A 22 -11.66 -2.33 16.06
N GLU A 23 -12.23 -2.40 17.27
CA GLU A 23 -13.18 -1.40 17.76
C GLU A 23 -12.55 -0.02 17.89
N GLU A 24 -11.33 0.07 18.41
CA GLU A 24 -10.62 1.34 18.51
C GLU A 24 -10.33 1.95 17.14
N ARG A 25 -9.93 1.14 16.16
CA ARG A 25 -9.72 1.62 14.77
C ARG A 25 -11.00 2.10 14.11
N ALA A 26 -12.11 1.39 14.34
CA ALA A 26 -13.42 1.82 13.85
C ALA A 26 -13.83 3.16 14.48
N ARG A 27 -13.67 3.29 15.80
CA ARG A 27 -13.97 4.50 16.55
C ARG A 27 -13.11 5.69 16.11
N SER A 28 -11.82 5.50 15.91
CA SER A 28 -10.91 6.56 15.43
C SER A 28 -11.23 7.01 14.00
N SER A 29 -11.88 6.14 13.22
CA SER A 29 -12.41 6.46 11.88
C SER A 29 -13.83 7.05 11.91
N GLY A 30 -14.46 7.16 13.09
CA GLY A 30 -15.84 7.65 13.25
C GLY A 30 -16.90 6.71 12.68
N LEU A 31 -16.59 5.42 12.52
CA LEU A 31 -17.46 4.41 11.90
C LEU A 31 -17.87 3.34 12.92
N THR A 32 -18.98 2.65 12.65
CA THR A 32 -19.27 1.39 13.34
C THR A 32 -18.26 0.32 12.92
N LEU A 33 -18.05 -0.70 13.76
CA LEU A 33 -17.13 -1.79 13.43
C LEU A 33 -17.47 -2.46 12.08
N SER A 34 -18.76 -2.67 11.80
CA SER A 34 -19.21 -3.30 10.55
C SER A 34 -18.99 -2.41 9.32
N GLU A 35 -19.14 -1.10 9.44
CA GLU A 35 -18.83 -0.15 8.35
C GLU A 35 -17.34 -0.10 8.10
N TRP A 36 -16.54 0.05 9.15
CA TRP A 36 -15.10 0.11 9.06
C TRP A 36 -14.49 -1.16 8.45
N VAL A 37 -14.88 -2.35 8.94
CA VAL A 37 -14.38 -3.63 8.39
C VAL A 37 -14.75 -3.76 6.91
N ARG A 38 -15.97 -3.38 6.53
CA ARG A 38 -16.39 -3.41 5.13
C ARG A 38 -15.52 -2.49 4.28
N ASP A 39 -15.29 -1.26 4.73
CA ASP A 39 -14.50 -0.29 3.97
C ASP A 39 -13.06 -0.75 3.83
N VAL A 40 -12.46 -1.32 4.89
CA VAL A 40 -11.12 -1.92 4.82
C VAL A 40 -11.04 -3.10 3.85
N LEU A 41 -12.04 -4.00 3.86
CA LEU A 41 -12.06 -5.17 2.98
C LEU A 41 -12.37 -4.84 1.51
N LEU A 42 -13.10 -3.76 1.27
CA LEU A 42 -13.45 -3.28 -0.08
C LEU A 42 -12.49 -2.22 -0.60
N ALA A 43 -11.65 -1.63 0.25
CA ALA A 43 -10.62 -0.69 -0.16
C ALA A 43 -9.67 -1.40 -1.11
N THR A 44 -9.61 -0.93 -2.34
CA THR A 44 -8.54 -1.31 -3.26
C THR A 44 -7.25 -0.60 -2.82
N PRO A 45 -6.10 -1.27 -2.78
CA PRO A 45 -4.81 -0.64 -2.48
C PRO A 45 -4.35 0.37 -3.56
N GLU A 46 -5.22 0.69 -4.52
CA GLU A 46 -4.94 1.53 -5.69
C GLU A 46 -4.42 2.92 -5.32
N ALA A 47 -4.97 3.56 -4.27
CA ALA A 47 -4.48 4.88 -3.87
C ALA A 47 -3.01 4.82 -3.39
N GLY A 48 -2.64 3.79 -2.64
CA GLY A 48 -1.27 3.61 -2.15
C GLY A 48 -0.29 3.25 -3.28
N GLU A 49 -0.71 2.39 -4.21
CA GLU A 49 0.08 2.04 -5.40
C GLU A 49 0.32 3.26 -6.30
N VAL A 50 -0.73 4.04 -6.58
CA VAL A 50 -0.63 5.24 -7.41
C VAL A 50 0.26 6.28 -6.75
N VAL A 51 0.08 6.58 -5.46
CA VAL A 51 0.96 7.52 -4.75
C VAL A 51 2.41 7.04 -4.76
N LEU A 52 2.65 5.75 -4.53
CA LEU A 52 4.01 5.20 -4.58
C LEU A 52 4.60 5.32 -5.99
N ALA A 53 3.81 5.07 -7.04
CA ALA A 53 4.23 5.23 -8.42
C ALA A 53 4.65 6.68 -8.71
N GLU A 54 3.83 7.66 -8.32
CA GLU A 54 4.13 9.09 -8.51
C GLU A 54 5.39 9.51 -7.74
N VAL A 55 5.57 9.04 -6.50
CA VAL A 55 6.78 9.33 -5.70
C VAL A 55 8.03 8.72 -6.33
N LEU A 56 7.95 7.49 -6.86
CA LEU A 56 9.08 6.85 -7.55
C LEU A 56 9.42 7.55 -8.87
N ALA A 57 8.41 7.99 -9.62
CA ALA A 57 8.59 8.78 -10.84
C ALA A 57 9.27 10.12 -10.53
N LEU A 58 8.77 10.85 -9.53
CA LEU A 58 9.34 12.12 -9.09
C LEU A 58 10.79 11.97 -8.63
N ARG A 59 11.09 10.94 -7.82
CA ARG A 59 12.46 10.64 -7.39
C ARG A 59 13.36 10.38 -8.59
N ALA A 60 12.92 9.59 -9.57
CA ALA A 60 13.71 9.28 -10.75
C ALA A 60 13.99 10.55 -11.57
N LEU A 61 12.98 11.38 -11.80
CA LEU A 61 13.14 12.66 -12.49
C LEU A 61 14.12 13.57 -11.75
N LEU A 62 13.94 13.75 -10.44
CA LEU A 62 14.79 14.60 -9.62
C LEU A 62 16.26 14.17 -9.67
N LEU A 63 16.55 12.87 -9.56
CA LEU A 63 17.91 12.35 -9.64
C LEU A 63 18.54 12.55 -11.01
N ASN A 64 17.77 12.38 -12.10
CA ASN A 64 18.26 12.62 -13.46
C ASN A 64 18.54 14.10 -13.70
N LEU A 65 17.64 14.98 -13.25
CA LEU A 65 17.82 16.43 -13.35
C LEU A 65 19.03 16.89 -12.53
N TYR A 66 19.18 16.41 -11.29
CA TYR A 66 20.31 16.73 -10.43
C TYR A 66 21.64 16.28 -11.05
N TYR A 67 21.71 15.06 -11.58
CA TYR A 67 22.92 14.55 -12.24
C TYR A 67 23.30 15.35 -13.50
N ARG A 68 22.32 16.00 -14.15
CA ARG A 68 22.53 16.84 -15.33
C ARG A 68 22.75 18.32 -15.03
N ALA A 69 22.51 18.78 -13.79
CA ALA A 69 22.55 20.20 -13.44
C ALA A 69 23.88 20.89 -13.81
N ASP A 70 25.01 20.18 -13.67
CA ASP A 70 26.34 20.70 -13.98
C ASP A 70 26.73 20.58 -15.47
N LYS A 71 25.86 20.04 -16.33
CA LYS A 71 26.17 19.70 -17.73
C LYS A 71 25.61 20.70 -18.76
N GLY A 72 25.04 21.82 -18.30
CA GLY A 72 24.41 22.82 -19.15
C GLY A 72 22.88 22.65 -19.27
N PRO A 73 22.22 23.52 -20.06
CA PRO A 73 20.76 23.52 -20.19
C PRO A 73 20.24 22.19 -20.76
N LEU A 74 19.06 21.80 -20.30
CA LEU A 74 18.36 20.61 -20.76
C LEU A 74 17.54 20.96 -22.00
N GLU A 75 17.75 20.24 -23.09
CA GLU A 75 16.96 20.41 -24.30
C GLU A 75 15.53 19.88 -24.08
N GLU A 76 14.55 20.46 -24.79
CA GLU A 76 13.13 20.12 -24.60
C GLU A 76 12.86 18.62 -24.86
N ASP A 77 13.46 18.06 -25.90
CA ASP A 77 13.32 16.65 -26.26
C ASP A 77 13.92 15.71 -25.19
N GLU A 78 15.01 16.13 -24.54
CA GLU A 78 15.62 15.38 -23.45
C GLU A 78 14.71 15.35 -22.22
N LEU A 79 14.12 16.50 -21.86
CA LEU A 79 13.16 16.60 -20.77
C LEU A 79 11.92 15.74 -21.03
N ARG A 80 11.38 15.82 -22.26
CA ARG A 80 10.21 15.03 -22.68
C ARG A 80 10.48 13.53 -22.58
N SER A 81 11.63 13.07 -23.06
CA SER A 81 12.03 11.67 -22.97
C SER A 81 12.17 11.16 -21.52
N LEU A 82 12.65 12.02 -20.60
CA LEU A 82 12.71 11.69 -19.17
C LEU A 82 11.32 11.52 -18.56
N ILE A 83 10.38 12.40 -18.90
CA ILE A 83 8.99 12.34 -18.43
C ILE A 83 8.31 11.07 -18.95
N GLU A 84 8.37 10.83 -20.26
CA GLU A 84 7.74 9.66 -20.89
C GLU A 84 8.26 8.34 -20.29
N ARG A 85 9.57 8.24 -20.03
CA ARG A 85 10.16 7.05 -19.40
C ARG A 85 9.70 6.88 -17.95
N ALA A 86 9.60 7.97 -17.20
CA ALA A 86 9.11 7.94 -15.82
C ALA A 86 7.64 7.48 -15.80
N ASP A 87 6.79 8.04 -16.65
CA ASP A 87 5.38 7.68 -16.75
C ASP A 87 5.16 6.25 -17.23
N ALA A 88 5.95 5.77 -18.20
CA ALA A 88 5.83 4.41 -18.72
C ALA A 88 6.17 3.34 -17.67
N THR A 89 7.03 3.65 -16.69
CA THR A 89 7.58 2.65 -15.75
C THR A 89 7.08 2.77 -14.31
N LYS A 90 6.40 3.87 -13.95
CA LYS A 90 6.07 4.19 -12.55
C LYS A 90 5.19 3.16 -11.85
N LEU A 91 4.14 2.67 -12.52
CA LEU A 91 3.22 1.68 -11.95
C LEU A 91 3.87 0.31 -11.77
N GLU A 92 4.64 -0.14 -12.75
CA GLU A 92 5.36 -1.42 -12.66
C GLU A 92 6.34 -1.42 -11.48
N ARG A 93 7.11 -0.33 -11.32
CA ARG A 93 8.05 -0.15 -10.21
C ARG A 93 7.36 -0.10 -8.85
N ALA A 94 6.19 0.56 -8.77
CA ALA A 94 5.40 0.58 -7.55
C ALA A 94 4.91 -0.82 -7.16
N ARG A 95 4.38 -1.58 -8.11
CA ARG A 95 3.95 -2.98 -7.91
C ARG A 95 5.08 -3.89 -7.48
N GLU A 96 6.25 -3.74 -8.08
CA GLU A 96 7.45 -4.49 -7.67
C GLU A 96 7.79 -4.19 -6.21
N ARG A 97 7.83 -2.92 -5.81
CA ARG A 97 8.12 -2.53 -4.43
C ARG A 97 7.09 -3.01 -3.42
N LEU A 98 5.81 -2.94 -3.76
CA LEU A 98 4.74 -3.48 -2.91
C LEU A 98 4.86 -5.00 -2.75
N ARG A 99 5.16 -5.74 -3.82
CA ARG A 99 5.40 -7.19 -3.76
C ARG A 99 6.58 -7.53 -2.83
N SER A 100 7.71 -6.83 -2.98
CA SER A 100 8.87 -7.05 -2.12
C SER A 100 8.58 -6.73 -0.65
N ALA A 101 7.86 -5.65 -0.36
CA ALA A 101 7.48 -5.29 1.00
C ALA A 101 6.52 -6.31 1.65
N ASN A 102 5.56 -6.81 0.87
CA ASN A 102 4.63 -7.84 1.33
C ASN A 102 5.33 -9.17 1.60
N ALA A 103 6.29 -9.57 0.76
CA ALA A 103 7.09 -10.77 0.98
C ALA A 103 7.92 -10.68 2.28
N ALA A 104 8.60 -9.56 2.53
CA ALA A 104 9.35 -9.33 3.76
C ALA A 104 8.45 -9.34 5.02
N THR A 105 7.21 -8.85 4.89
CA THR A 105 6.22 -8.84 5.98
C THR A 105 5.69 -10.25 6.28
N GLN A 106 5.62 -11.13 5.28
CA GLN A 106 5.22 -12.52 5.48
C GLN A 106 6.33 -13.34 6.16
N ASP A 107 7.59 -13.14 5.74
CA ASP A 107 8.75 -13.85 6.28
C ASP A 107 8.93 -13.57 7.79
N SER A 108 8.87 -12.29 8.17
CA SER A 108 8.91 -11.87 9.59
C SER A 108 7.73 -12.38 10.43
N ARG A 109 6.58 -12.66 9.84
CA ARG A 109 5.41 -13.22 10.55
C ARG A 109 5.52 -14.74 10.75
N SER A 110 6.15 -15.46 9.82
CA SER A 110 6.43 -16.89 9.99
C SER A 110 7.47 -17.17 11.06
N GLU A 111 8.50 -16.32 11.20
CA GLU A 111 9.52 -16.46 12.24
C GLU A 111 8.93 -16.29 13.65
N VAL A 112 8.09 -15.27 13.86
CA VAL A 112 7.42 -15.00 15.15
C VAL A 112 6.37 -16.07 15.51
N GLY A 113 5.77 -16.73 14.52
CA GLY A 113 4.82 -17.83 14.72
C GLY A 113 5.49 -19.13 15.15
N ALA A 114 6.74 -19.37 14.73
CA ALA A 114 7.49 -20.57 15.09
C ALA A 114 8.01 -20.55 16.53
N GLU A 115 8.37 -19.38 17.06
CA GLU A 115 8.88 -19.23 18.42
C GLU A 115 7.80 -19.38 19.50
N ASN A 116 6.55 -19.04 19.20
CA ASN A 116 5.43 -19.11 20.16
C ASN A 116 4.73 -20.50 20.22
N GLY A 117 5.11 -21.44 19.35
CA GLY A 117 4.51 -22.79 19.29
C GLY A 117 5.17 -23.83 20.21
N GLY A 118 6.21 -23.46 20.96
CA GLY A 118 7.10 -24.40 21.66
C GLY A 118 6.96 -24.51 23.18
N MET A 119 5.98 -23.88 23.82
CA MET A 119 5.81 -23.96 25.28
C MET A 119 4.38 -24.35 25.66
N GLY A 120 4.08 -25.64 25.52
CA GLY A 120 2.84 -26.24 25.98
C GLY A 120 3.09 -27.72 26.27
N ALA A 121 3.71 -27.98 27.42
CA ALA A 121 3.79 -29.29 28.06
C ALA A 121 2.74 -29.36 29.17
#